data_AF-A0A7V9BIN4-F1
#
_entry.id   AF-A0A7V9BIN4-F1
#
_cell.length_a   1.000
_cell.length_b   1.000
_cell.length_c   1.000
_cell.angle_alpha   90.00
_cell.angle_beta   90.00
_cell.angle_gamma   90.00
#
_symmetry.space_group_name_H-M   'P 1'
#
loop_
_entity.id
_entity.type
_entity.pdbx_description
1 polymer ?
#
loop_
_entity_poly.entity_id
_entity_poly.type
_entity_poly.pdbx_seq_one_letter_code
_entity_poly.pdbx_strand_id
1 'polypeptide(L)'
;MAWSRFFRREHWDDERARELQDYLAHEIDDNIARGMTPEEAAMVAHRKLGNTTQIREEIYDMNTMRLVEAFWQDLRYGMRLLRRNPTFSIVAILTLALGTGANAAIFQLVNSLRLRALPVERPHELVSVGIETKGTGRTGRFMSRRPFFSEPLWQAVRTEQRVFSDIFAWGITSWNLATDGEYRAGQGVYVTGGFFKTLGVEAQLGRVLADPDDKQGCGAPGAVLTHGFWQSRYGGNPAAVGQTIMLDNRPFEIVGVTSPGFYGVEVGRTFDVALPLCAEAMFRGAQSGVGKGDVWFLDIMGRLAPGVTLDRAEA
;
A
#
# COMPACT_ATOMS: atom_id res chain seq x y z
N MET A 1 -20.41 26.28 18.22
CA MET A 1 -19.16 27.04 17.93
C MET A 1 -19.54 28.38 17.34
N ALA A 2 -19.31 29.47 18.07
CA ALA A 2 -19.90 30.78 17.81
C ALA A 2 -19.04 31.63 16.85
N TRP A 3 -19.19 31.40 15.54
CA TRP A 3 -18.59 32.24 14.49
C TRP A 3 -19.11 33.69 14.52
N SER A 4 -20.27 33.93 15.15
CA SER A 4 -20.90 35.24 15.31
C SER A 4 -20.15 36.20 16.24
N ARG A 5 -19.23 35.70 17.08
CA ARG A 5 -18.38 36.54 17.94
C ARG A 5 -17.24 37.23 17.17
N PHE A 6 -16.91 36.76 15.97
CA PHE A 6 -15.81 37.26 15.14
C PHE A 6 -16.06 38.67 14.57
N PHE A 7 -17.33 39.11 14.47
CA PHE A 7 -17.71 40.37 13.83
C PHE A 7 -18.10 41.49 14.81
N ARG A 8 -18.11 41.24 16.13
CA ARG A 8 -18.59 42.21 17.14
C ARG A 8 -17.62 42.33 18.32
N ARG A 9 -16.34 42.50 18.03
CA ARG A 9 -15.29 42.70 19.05
C ARG A 9 -15.65 43.85 20.02
N GLU A 10 -16.08 44.98 19.47
CA GLU A 10 -16.50 46.17 20.24
C GLU A 10 -17.64 45.88 21.22
N HIS A 11 -18.62 45.05 20.82
CA HIS A 11 -19.77 44.73 21.67
C HIS A 11 -19.40 43.86 22.88
N TRP A 12 -18.48 42.92 22.72
CA TRP A 12 -18.04 42.05 23.83
C TRP A 12 -17.15 42.81 24.81
N ASP A 13 -16.33 43.74 24.31
CA ASP A 13 -15.54 44.66 25.13
C ASP A 13 -16.47 45.52 26.02
N ASP A 14 -17.55 46.06 25.45
CA ASP A 14 -18.54 46.88 26.17
C ASP A 14 -19.40 46.08 27.16
N GLU A 15 -19.68 44.82 26.86
CA GLU A 15 -20.44 43.93 27.76
C GLU A 15 -19.61 43.57 29.00
N ARG A 16 -18.31 43.28 28.83
CA ARG A 16 -17.40 42.99 29.95
C ARG A 16 -17.08 44.22 30.78
N ALA A 17 -16.97 45.40 30.15
CA ALA A 17 -16.83 46.65 30.89
C ALA A 17 -18.05 46.92 31.79
N ARG A 18 -19.25 46.61 31.30
CA ARG A 18 -20.49 46.71 32.09
C ARG A 18 -20.54 45.71 33.23
N GLU A 19 -20.22 44.44 33.00
CA GLU A 19 -20.19 43.44 34.09
C GLU A 19 -19.21 43.82 35.22
N LEU A 20 -18.05 44.38 34.89
CA LEU A 20 -17.09 44.86 35.89
C LEU A 20 -17.63 46.07 36.67
N GLN A 21 -18.35 46.98 36.02
CA GLN A 21 -19.01 48.10 36.67
C GLN A 21 -20.16 47.65 37.57
N ASP A 22 -20.97 46.69 37.11
CA ASP A 22 -22.08 46.12 37.87
C ASP A 22 -21.57 45.37 39.11
N TYR A 23 -20.50 44.60 38.98
CA TYR A 23 -19.84 43.96 40.12
C TYR A 23 -19.36 44.99 41.16
N LEU A 24 -18.74 46.09 40.68
CA LEU A 24 -18.23 47.12 41.56
C LEU A 24 -19.36 47.86 42.30
N ALA A 25 -20.46 48.18 41.59
CA ALA A 25 -21.64 48.79 42.18
C ALA A 25 -22.27 47.88 43.25
N HIS A 26 -22.41 46.59 42.94
CA HIS A 26 -22.99 45.61 43.87
C HIS A 26 -22.12 45.45 45.14
N GLU A 27 -20.79 45.41 45.00
CA GLU A 27 -19.88 45.32 46.13
C GLU A 27 -19.90 46.60 47.00
N ILE A 28 -20.12 47.77 46.40
CA ILE A 28 -20.29 49.03 47.15
C ILE A 28 -21.58 48.99 47.96
N ASP A 29 -22.70 48.60 47.34
CA ASP A 29 -24.01 48.51 48.01
C ASP A 29 -24.00 47.49 49.16
N ASP A 30 -23.37 46.33 48.97
CA ASP A 30 -23.21 45.32 50.01
C ASP A 30 -22.37 45.81 51.20
N ASN A 31 -21.31 46.58 50.94
CA ASN A 31 -20.47 47.14 51.99
C ASN A 31 -21.17 48.27 52.75
N ILE A 32 -21.99 49.08 52.06
CA ILE A 32 -22.88 50.06 52.70
C ILE A 32 -23.93 49.35 53.58
N ALA A 33 -24.53 48.26 53.09
CA ALA A 33 -25.50 47.46 53.86
C ALA A 33 -24.88 46.81 55.10
N ARG A 34 -23.56 46.55 55.09
CA ARG A 34 -22.76 46.08 56.23
C ARG A 34 -22.32 47.19 57.19
N GLY A 35 -22.76 48.43 56.95
CA GLY A 35 -22.58 49.56 57.86
C GLY A 35 -21.36 50.45 57.57
N MET A 36 -20.72 50.31 56.40
CA MET A 36 -19.63 51.21 55.99
C MET A 36 -20.17 52.53 55.46
N THR A 37 -19.36 53.59 55.56
CA THR A 37 -19.67 54.86 54.89
C THR A 37 -19.48 54.72 53.37
N PRO A 38 -20.19 55.49 52.53
CA PRO A 38 -20.10 55.38 51.07
C PRO A 38 -18.68 55.55 50.51
N GLU A 39 -17.88 56.45 51.12
CA GLU A 39 -16.49 56.68 50.70
C GLU A 39 -15.58 55.50 51.06
N GLU A 40 -15.76 54.91 52.24
CA GLU A 40 -15.01 53.72 52.66
C GLU A 40 -15.42 52.49 51.84
N ALA A 41 -16.71 52.30 51.57
CA ALA A 41 -17.23 51.20 50.75
C ALA A 41 -16.66 51.24 49.32
N ALA A 42 -16.59 52.43 48.71
CA ALA A 42 -15.99 52.62 47.39
C ALA A 42 -14.49 52.27 47.38
N MET A 43 -13.73 52.74 48.37
CA MET A 43 -12.30 52.40 48.51
C MET A 43 -12.07 50.90 48.68
N VAL A 44 -12.86 50.24 49.53
CA VAL A 44 -12.73 48.80 49.79
C VAL A 44 -13.08 47.98 48.54
N ALA A 45 -14.16 48.33 47.85
CA ALA A 45 -14.57 47.67 46.60
C ALA A 45 -13.50 47.81 45.50
N HIS A 46 -12.95 49.01 45.29
CA HIS A 46 -11.86 49.23 44.33
C HIS A 46 -10.59 48.47 44.70
N ARG A 47 -10.25 48.42 46.00
CA ARG A 47 -9.06 47.70 46.48
C ARG A 47 -9.20 46.18 46.35
N LYS A 48 -10.43 45.67 46.50
CA LYS A 48 -10.77 44.24 46.33
C LYS A 48 -10.76 43.82 44.86
N LEU A 49 -11.24 44.68 43.94
CA LEU A 49 -11.21 44.40 42.49
C LEU A 49 -9.78 44.49 41.93
N GLY A 50 -8.90 45.31 42.49
CA GLY A 50 -7.50 45.41 42.06
C GLY A 50 -7.33 46.11 40.72
N ASN A 51 -6.27 45.76 39.96
CA ASN A 51 -6.01 46.39 38.66
C ASN A 51 -6.95 45.81 37.59
N THR A 52 -8.01 46.55 37.30
CA THR A 52 -9.05 46.19 36.33
C THR A 52 -8.50 45.98 34.92
N THR A 53 -7.41 46.66 34.55
CA THR A 53 -6.76 46.50 33.24
C THR A 53 -6.05 45.16 33.13
N GLN A 54 -5.43 44.70 34.22
CA GLN A 54 -4.73 43.42 34.27
C GLN A 54 -5.70 42.23 34.23
N ILE A 55 -6.81 42.31 34.99
CA ILE A 55 -7.87 41.29 34.96
C ILE A 55 -8.51 41.22 33.57
N ARG A 56 -8.68 42.38 32.92
CA ARG A 56 -9.14 42.44 31.54
C ARG A 56 -8.16 41.68 30.62
N GLU A 57 -6.87 41.98 30.66
CA GLU A 57 -5.85 41.29 29.84
C GLU A 57 -5.79 39.78 30.09
N GLU A 58 -5.87 39.32 31.34
CA GLU A 58 -5.86 37.89 31.70
C GLU A 58 -7.06 37.14 31.09
N ILE A 59 -8.25 37.77 31.10
CA ILE A 59 -9.46 37.24 30.48
C ILE A 59 -9.34 37.20 28.94
N TYR A 60 -8.62 38.15 28.34
CA TYR A 60 -8.30 38.09 26.89
C TYR A 60 -7.30 36.98 26.56
N ASP A 61 -6.29 36.75 27.41
CA ASP A 61 -5.26 35.74 27.17
C ASP A 61 -5.77 34.30 27.30
N MET A 62 -6.82 34.08 28.09
CA MET A 62 -7.49 32.77 28.19
C MET A 62 -8.36 32.42 26.98
N ASN A 63 -8.56 33.32 26.02
CA ASN A 63 -9.51 33.12 24.94
C ASN A 63 -8.84 32.51 23.68
N THR A 64 -9.29 31.32 23.27
CA THR A 64 -8.85 30.59 22.06
C THR A 64 -9.00 31.43 20.78
N MET A 65 -9.80 32.50 20.83
CA MET A 65 -10.01 33.46 19.74
C MET A 65 -8.75 34.25 19.36
N ARG A 66 -7.85 34.53 20.32
CA ARG A 66 -6.59 35.23 20.02
C ARG A 66 -5.69 34.39 19.11
N LEU A 67 -5.68 33.06 19.26
CA LEU A 67 -4.93 32.17 18.37
C LEU A 67 -5.46 32.21 16.93
N VAL A 68 -6.79 32.28 16.76
CA VAL A 68 -7.42 32.37 15.43
C VAL A 68 -7.17 33.73 14.78
N GLU A 69 -7.29 34.82 15.54
CA GLU A 69 -6.99 36.17 15.07
C GLU A 69 -5.50 36.31 14.70
N ALA A 70 -4.59 35.82 15.55
CA ALA A 70 -3.16 35.80 15.28
C ALA A 70 -2.85 34.98 14.02
N PHE A 71 -3.42 33.78 13.89
CA PHE A 71 -3.26 32.95 12.70
C PHE A 71 -3.74 33.65 11.42
N TRP A 72 -4.87 34.35 11.48
CA TRP A 72 -5.39 35.08 10.32
C TRP A 72 -4.55 36.30 9.95
N GLN A 73 -4.06 37.04 10.96
CA GLN A 73 -3.12 38.15 10.76
C GLN A 73 -1.81 37.65 10.15
N ASP A 74 -1.25 36.56 10.68
CA ASP A 74 -0.03 35.93 10.18
C ASP A 74 -0.21 35.41 8.76
N LEU A 75 -1.35 34.79 8.44
CA LEU A 75 -1.65 34.34 7.08
C LEU A 75 -1.73 35.51 6.09
N ARG A 76 -2.41 36.60 6.46
CA ARG A 76 -2.54 37.80 5.62
C ARG A 76 -1.19 38.50 5.43
N TYR A 77 -0.40 38.57 6.49
CA TYR A 77 0.96 39.10 6.45
C TYR A 77 1.87 38.24 5.56
N GLY A 78 1.84 36.92 5.74
CA GLY A 78 2.57 35.95 4.93
C GLY A 78 2.23 36.06 3.44
N MET A 79 0.95 36.13 3.08
CA MET A 79 0.51 36.35 1.69
C MET A 79 1.04 37.68 1.12
N ARG A 80 1.08 38.75 1.92
CA ARG A 80 1.61 40.05 1.49
C ARG A 80 3.12 39.98 1.30
N LEU A 81 3.84 39.23 2.14
CA LEU A 81 5.28 39.00 2.01
C LEU A 81 5.62 38.19 0.75
N LEU A 82 4.84 37.14 0.45
CA LEU A 82 4.98 36.34 -0.76
C LEU A 82 4.79 37.19 -2.03
N ARG A 83 3.79 38.08 -2.03
CA ARG A 83 3.56 39.02 -3.15
C ARG A 83 4.67 40.07 -3.31
N ARG A 84 5.33 40.45 -2.22
CA ARG A 84 6.41 41.45 -2.25
C ARG A 84 7.72 40.89 -2.79
N ASN A 85 7.96 39.58 -2.60
CA ASN A 85 9.15 38.87 -3.09
C ASN A 85 8.76 37.75 -4.08
N PRO A 86 8.28 38.09 -5.29
CA PRO A 86 7.69 37.13 -6.21
C PRO A 86 8.68 36.05 -6.68
N THR A 87 9.93 36.42 -6.98
CA THR A 87 10.93 35.47 -7.50
C THR A 87 11.24 34.34 -6.52
N PHE A 88 11.54 34.67 -5.26
CA PHE A 88 11.79 33.68 -4.22
C PHE A 88 10.56 32.81 -3.97
N SER A 89 9.39 33.43 -3.89
CA SER A 89 8.11 32.74 -3.66
C SER A 89 7.80 31.75 -4.77
N ILE A 90 8.00 32.12 -6.04
CA ILE A 90 7.79 31.24 -7.19
C ILE A 90 8.72 30.03 -7.13
N VAL A 91 10.01 30.24 -6.86
CA VAL A 91 10.98 29.13 -6.76
C VAL A 91 10.61 28.18 -5.62
N ALA A 92 10.27 28.71 -4.45
CA ALA A 92 9.86 27.92 -3.30
C ALA A 92 8.57 27.13 -3.56
N ILE A 93 7.54 27.78 -4.14
CA ILE A 93 6.26 27.15 -4.50
C ILE A 93 6.49 26.05 -5.55
N LEU A 94 7.28 26.31 -6.60
CA LEU A 94 7.57 25.30 -7.62
C LEU A 94 8.32 24.10 -7.05
N THR A 95 9.28 24.33 -6.17
CA THR A 95 10.04 23.26 -5.50
C THR A 95 9.12 22.40 -4.64
N LEU A 96 8.25 23.03 -3.86
CA LEU A 96 7.27 22.34 -3.03
C LEU A 96 6.23 21.60 -3.88
N ALA A 97 5.73 22.23 -4.94
CA ALA A 97 4.77 21.63 -5.87
C ALA A 97 5.37 20.44 -6.61
N LEU A 98 6.64 20.51 -7.02
CA LEU A 98 7.33 19.39 -7.65
C LEU A 98 7.52 18.24 -6.66
N GLY A 99 7.98 18.52 -5.44
CA GLY A 99 8.19 17.50 -4.41
C GLY A 99 6.89 16.81 -3.97
N THR A 100 5.84 17.58 -3.70
CA THR A 100 4.52 17.05 -3.32
C THR A 100 3.81 16.38 -4.49
N GLY A 101 3.87 16.98 -5.67
CA GLY A 101 3.26 16.48 -6.90
C GLY A 101 3.90 15.18 -7.39
N ALA A 102 5.23 15.07 -7.38
CA ALA A 102 5.92 13.83 -7.75
C ALA A 102 5.54 12.67 -6.83
N ASN A 103 5.52 12.92 -5.51
CA ASN A 103 5.09 11.91 -4.54
C ASN A 103 3.62 11.51 -4.75
N ALA A 104 2.72 12.49 -4.91
CA ALA A 104 1.30 12.23 -5.17
C ALA A 104 1.08 11.46 -6.49
N ALA A 105 1.83 11.79 -7.55
CA ALA A 105 1.75 11.11 -8.84
C ALA A 105 2.22 9.66 -8.76
N ILE A 106 3.32 9.38 -8.04
CA ILE A 106 3.78 8.01 -7.80
C ILE A 106 2.72 7.21 -7.03
N PHE A 107 2.15 7.78 -5.97
CA PHE A 107 1.09 7.12 -5.20
C PHE A 107 -0.17 6.89 -6.04
N GLN A 108 -0.59 7.85 -6.88
CA GLN A 108 -1.70 7.67 -7.81
C GLN A 108 -1.42 6.57 -8.83
N LEU A 109 -0.22 6.53 -9.40
CA LEU A 109 0.17 5.49 -10.34
C LEU A 109 0.12 4.11 -9.67
N VAL A 110 0.73 3.96 -8.49
CA VAL A 110 0.70 2.70 -7.72
C VAL A 110 -0.73 2.29 -7.38
N ASN A 111 -1.56 3.23 -6.93
CA ASN A 111 -2.97 2.96 -6.62
C ASN A 111 -3.75 2.54 -7.88
N SER A 112 -3.52 3.19 -9.02
CA SER A 112 -4.16 2.85 -10.30
C SER A 112 -3.74 1.47 -10.82
N LEU A 113 -2.47 1.09 -10.62
CA LEU A 113 -1.95 -0.23 -10.99
C LEU A 113 -2.46 -1.32 -10.04
N ARG A 114 -2.66 -1.02 -8.75
CA ARG A 114 -3.34 -1.92 -7.81
C ARG A 114 -4.81 -2.14 -8.14
N LEU A 115 -5.48 -1.13 -8.71
CA LEU A 115 -6.92 -1.17 -9.02
C LEU A 115 -7.25 -1.76 -10.40
N ARG A 116 -6.26 -1.99 -11.27
CA ARG A 116 -6.49 -2.83 -12.44
C ARG A 116 -6.59 -4.27 -11.96
N ALA A 117 -7.82 -4.79 -11.95
CA ALA A 117 -8.09 -6.21 -11.77
C ALA A 117 -7.09 -7.01 -12.62
N LEU A 118 -6.43 -7.99 -12.00
CA LEU A 118 -5.60 -8.93 -12.74
C LEU A 118 -6.43 -9.46 -13.91
N PRO A 119 -5.87 -9.54 -15.13
CA PRO A 119 -6.55 -10.01 -16.34
C PRO A 119 -6.68 -11.54 -16.28
N VAL A 120 -7.42 -12.00 -15.27
CA VAL A 120 -7.64 -13.37 -14.86
C VAL A 120 -9.11 -13.51 -14.51
N GLU A 121 -9.63 -14.73 -14.55
CA GLU A 121 -11.05 -14.95 -14.25
C GLU A 121 -11.36 -14.60 -12.78
N ARG A 122 -12.45 -13.85 -12.55
CA ARG A 122 -12.96 -13.49 -11.21
C ARG A 122 -11.85 -13.09 -10.21
N PRO A 123 -11.15 -11.97 -10.43
CA PRO A 123 -9.95 -11.60 -9.67
C PRO A 123 -10.23 -11.25 -8.20
N HIS A 124 -11.48 -10.91 -7.85
CA HIS A 124 -11.88 -10.58 -6.48
C HIS A 124 -12.00 -11.80 -5.56
N GLU A 125 -11.99 -13.01 -6.12
CA GLU A 125 -11.99 -14.26 -5.35
C GLU A 125 -10.58 -14.80 -5.10
N LEU A 126 -9.57 -14.24 -5.77
CA LEU A 126 -8.18 -14.67 -5.61
C LEU A 126 -7.56 -14.00 -4.40
N VAL A 127 -7.03 -14.81 -3.50
CA VAL A 127 -6.37 -14.35 -2.27
C VAL A 127 -5.00 -15.00 -2.13
N SER A 128 -4.07 -14.26 -1.51
CA SER A 128 -2.73 -14.75 -1.19
C SER A 128 -2.74 -15.40 0.18
N VAL A 129 -2.10 -16.55 0.31
CA VAL A 129 -1.91 -17.20 1.61
C VAL A 129 -0.66 -16.62 2.25
N GLY A 130 -0.78 -16.09 3.46
CA GLY A 130 0.34 -15.59 4.25
C GLY A 130 0.59 -16.45 5.48
N ILE A 131 1.85 -16.54 5.92
CA ILE A 131 2.19 -17.06 7.25
C ILE A 131 2.33 -15.85 8.17
N GLU A 132 1.50 -15.76 9.21
CA GLU A 132 1.64 -14.73 10.25
C GLU A 132 2.85 -15.05 11.14
N THR A 133 4.04 -14.63 10.71
CA THR A 133 5.25 -14.76 11.54
C THR A 133 5.31 -13.67 12.59
N LYS A 134 4.84 -13.96 13.81
CA LYS A 134 5.19 -13.19 15.02
C LYS A 134 6.59 -13.61 15.49
N GLY A 135 7.66 -13.21 14.77
CA GLY A 135 9.07 -13.42 15.14
C GLY A 135 9.94 -14.19 14.14
N THR A 136 11.06 -14.76 14.60
CA THR A 136 12.09 -15.49 13.80
C THR A 136 11.70 -16.94 13.45
N GLY A 137 10.44 -17.19 13.13
CA GLY A 137 9.92 -18.55 12.92
C GLY A 137 10.36 -19.26 11.64
N ARG A 138 11.15 -18.60 10.79
CA ARG A 138 11.60 -19.13 9.49
C ARG A 138 13.12 -19.14 9.44
N THR A 139 13.69 -20.32 9.28
CA THR A 139 15.14 -20.54 9.22
C THR A 139 15.49 -21.36 7.98
N GLY A 140 16.76 -21.32 7.57
CA GLY A 140 17.23 -22.00 6.36
C GLY A 140 17.48 -21.01 5.21
N ARG A 141 17.26 -21.48 3.97
CA ARG A 141 17.67 -20.78 2.75
C ARG A 141 16.48 -20.13 2.05
N PHE A 142 16.65 -18.88 1.64
CA PHE A 142 15.62 -18.10 0.94
C PHE A 142 16.07 -17.87 -0.51
N MET A 143 15.35 -18.44 -1.47
CA MET A 143 15.82 -18.59 -2.86
C MET A 143 14.97 -17.85 -3.90
N SER A 144 13.98 -17.07 -3.45
CA SER A 144 13.17 -16.21 -4.32
C SER A 144 12.91 -14.86 -3.64
N ARG A 145 12.33 -13.92 -4.38
CA ARG A 145 11.96 -12.59 -3.86
C ARG A 145 10.71 -12.61 -2.99
N ARG A 146 9.87 -13.64 -3.15
CA ARG A 146 8.70 -13.93 -2.30
C ARG A 146 8.79 -15.35 -1.75
N PRO A 147 9.83 -15.65 -0.95
CA PRO A 147 9.94 -16.96 -0.37
C PRO A 147 9.04 -16.94 0.85
N PHE A 148 7.79 -17.36 0.75
CA PHE A 148 6.89 -17.47 1.91
C PHE A 148 6.74 -18.92 2.37
N PHE A 149 6.79 -19.86 1.42
CA PHE A 149 6.60 -21.28 1.65
C PHE A 149 7.77 -22.10 1.08
N SER A 150 7.99 -23.26 1.69
CA SER A 150 8.78 -24.36 1.14
C SER A 150 7.87 -25.34 0.43
N GLU A 151 8.42 -26.23 -0.40
CA GLU A 151 7.62 -27.20 -1.14
C GLU A 151 6.84 -28.17 -0.23
N PRO A 152 7.40 -28.70 0.87
CA PRO A 152 6.63 -29.52 1.81
C PRO A 152 5.48 -28.77 2.49
N LEU A 153 5.67 -27.48 2.81
CA LEU A 153 4.60 -26.65 3.36
C LEU A 153 3.50 -26.41 2.33
N TRP A 154 3.86 -26.19 1.06
CA TRP A 154 2.89 -26.14 -0.03
C TRP A 154 2.07 -27.42 -0.12
N GLN A 155 2.70 -28.60 -0.05
CA GLN A 155 1.96 -29.87 -0.11
C GLN A 155 0.99 -30.04 1.07
N ALA A 156 1.40 -29.63 2.27
CA ALA A 156 0.53 -29.62 3.44
C ALA A 156 -0.67 -28.69 3.24
N VAL A 157 -0.43 -27.43 2.84
CA VAL A 157 -1.50 -26.46 2.55
C VAL A 157 -2.44 -26.97 1.46
N ARG A 158 -1.90 -27.50 0.35
CA ARG A 158 -2.70 -28.05 -0.76
C ARG A 158 -3.62 -29.18 -0.30
N THR A 159 -3.15 -30.03 0.60
CA THR A 159 -3.88 -31.23 1.05
C THR A 159 -4.90 -30.92 2.15
N GLU A 160 -4.59 -29.99 3.04
CA GLU A 160 -5.39 -29.71 4.24
C GLU A 160 -6.38 -28.54 4.08
N GLN A 161 -6.20 -27.69 3.06
CA GLN A 161 -7.08 -26.55 2.84
C GLN A 161 -8.53 -26.96 2.59
N ARG A 162 -9.47 -26.14 3.08
CA ARG A 162 -10.92 -26.33 2.88
C ARG A 162 -11.63 -25.07 2.36
N VAL A 163 -10.89 -23.97 2.23
CA VAL A 163 -11.44 -22.63 1.96
C VAL A 163 -11.33 -22.24 0.49
N PHE A 164 -10.52 -22.96 -0.29
CA PHE A 164 -10.28 -22.67 -1.70
C PHE A 164 -10.93 -23.70 -2.61
N SER A 165 -11.54 -23.23 -3.71
CA SER A 165 -11.98 -24.11 -4.80
C SER A 165 -10.80 -24.66 -5.59
N ASP A 166 -9.81 -23.81 -5.84
CA ASP A 166 -8.56 -24.13 -6.52
C ASP A 166 -7.42 -23.33 -5.87
N ILE A 167 -6.23 -23.92 -5.83
CA ILE A 167 -5.05 -23.34 -5.20
C ILE A 167 -3.82 -23.67 -6.03
N PHE A 168 -2.85 -22.76 -6.07
CA PHE A 168 -1.58 -22.98 -6.75
C PHE A 168 -0.43 -22.39 -5.96
N ALA A 169 0.77 -22.91 -6.22
CA ALA A 169 2.02 -22.30 -5.81
C ALA A 169 2.85 -21.90 -7.01
N TRP A 170 3.73 -20.94 -6.78
CA TRP A 170 4.65 -20.44 -7.78
C TRP A 170 5.93 -19.89 -7.16
N GLY A 171 7.00 -19.87 -7.94
CA GLY A 171 8.30 -19.34 -7.52
C GLY A 171 8.98 -18.59 -8.66
N ILE A 172 9.46 -17.38 -8.39
CA ILE A 172 10.15 -16.57 -9.39
C ILE A 172 11.57 -17.07 -9.58
N THR A 173 12.03 -17.05 -10.83
CA THR A 173 13.40 -17.35 -11.20
C THR A 173 13.83 -16.48 -12.38
N SER A 174 15.08 -16.62 -12.79
CA SER A 174 15.60 -16.07 -14.03
C SER A 174 16.52 -17.09 -14.67
N TRP A 175 16.48 -17.17 -16.00
CA TRP A 175 17.36 -18.05 -16.77
C TRP A 175 18.10 -17.25 -17.84
N ASN A 176 19.26 -17.72 -18.25
CA ASN A 176 19.88 -17.27 -19.49
C ASN A 176 19.14 -17.87 -20.68
N LEU A 177 18.66 -17.02 -21.59
CA LEU A 177 17.94 -17.40 -22.80
C LEU A 177 18.82 -17.45 -24.05
N ALA A 178 20.09 -17.05 -23.94
CA ALA A 178 21.00 -17.01 -25.07
C ALA A 178 21.59 -18.40 -25.38
N THR A 179 21.89 -18.63 -26.65
CA THR A 179 22.38 -19.91 -27.18
C THR A 179 23.86 -19.87 -27.60
N ASP A 180 24.46 -18.69 -27.67
CA ASP A 180 25.68 -18.38 -28.42
C ASP A 180 26.67 -17.49 -27.64
N GLY A 181 26.77 -17.67 -26.33
CA GLY A 181 27.79 -17.02 -25.49
C GLY A 181 27.46 -15.60 -25.05
N GLU A 182 26.38 -14.99 -25.55
CA GLU A 182 25.78 -13.81 -24.93
C GLU A 182 25.02 -14.20 -23.65
N TYR A 183 24.84 -13.25 -22.73
CA TYR A 183 23.93 -13.43 -21.58
C TYR A 183 22.68 -12.59 -21.81
N ARG A 184 21.52 -13.25 -21.88
CA ARG A 184 20.23 -12.60 -21.95
C ARG A 184 19.33 -13.14 -20.86
N ALA A 185 19.16 -12.37 -19.79
CA ALA A 185 18.26 -12.73 -18.70
C ALA A 185 16.81 -12.77 -19.18
N GLY A 186 16.19 -13.95 -19.08
CA GLY A 186 14.75 -14.14 -19.19
C GLY A 186 14.12 -14.24 -17.81
N GLN A 187 12.98 -13.57 -17.63
CA GLN A 187 12.20 -13.69 -16.40
C GLN A 187 11.42 -15.01 -16.42
N GLY A 188 11.67 -15.83 -15.41
CA GLY A 188 11.10 -17.16 -15.30
C GLY A 188 10.14 -17.28 -14.13
N VAL A 189 9.20 -18.22 -14.26
CA VAL A 189 8.36 -18.65 -13.15
C VAL A 189 8.24 -20.17 -13.13
N TYR A 190 8.47 -20.75 -11.96
CA TYR A 190 8.07 -22.11 -11.65
C TYR A 190 6.62 -22.08 -11.19
N VAL A 191 5.76 -22.90 -11.78
CA VAL A 191 4.33 -22.92 -11.45
C VAL A 191 3.86 -24.33 -11.18
N THR A 192 2.96 -24.50 -10.21
CA THR A 192 2.30 -25.79 -10.04
C THR A 192 1.33 -26.06 -11.18
N GLY A 193 0.99 -27.33 -11.44
CA GLY A 193 0.09 -27.70 -12.53
C GLY A 193 -1.29 -27.02 -12.49
N GLY A 194 -1.80 -26.67 -11.30
CA GLY A 194 -3.06 -25.95 -11.13
C GLY A 194 -3.00 -24.43 -11.42
N PHE A 195 -1.83 -23.87 -11.74
CA PHE A 195 -1.63 -22.41 -11.85
C PHE A 195 -2.53 -21.75 -12.89
N PHE A 196 -2.44 -22.18 -14.15
CA PHE A 196 -3.22 -21.56 -15.23
C PHE A 196 -4.72 -21.82 -15.08
N LYS A 197 -5.10 -23.03 -14.66
CA LYS A 197 -6.48 -23.40 -14.36
C LYS A 197 -7.10 -22.50 -13.29
N THR A 198 -6.41 -22.32 -12.16
CA THR A 198 -6.92 -21.50 -11.05
C THR A 198 -7.11 -20.04 -11.47
N LEU A 199 -6.22 -19.52 -12.32
CA LEU A 199 -6.30 -18.16 -12.85
C LEU A 199 -7.30 -18.01 -14.01
N GLY A 200 -7.85 -19.11 -14.55
CA GLY A 200 -8.69 -19.08 -15.75
C GLY A 200 -7.93 -18.55 -16.97
N VAL A 201 -6.63 -18.84 -17.07
CA VAL A 201 -5.78 -18.41 -18.18
C VAL A 201 -5.68 -19.54 -19.19
N GLU A 202 -6.13 -19.25 -20.41
CA GLU A 202 -6.08 -20.18 -21.52
C GLU A 202 -4.83 -19.97 -22.39
N ALA A 203 -4.50 -20.97 -23.19
CA ALA A 203 -3.49 -20.85 -24.23
C ALA A 203 -4.09 -20.18 -25.47
N GLN A 204 -3.42 -19.17 -26.01
CA GLN A 204 -3.71 -18.66 -27.34
C GLN A 204 -3.25 -19.64 -28.42
N LEU A 205 -2.12 -20.33 -28.18
CA LEU A 205 -1.56 -21.34 -29.06
C LEU A 205 -1.07 -22.53 -28.24
N GLY A 206 -1.29 -23.74 -28.74
CA GLY A 206 -0.89 -24.97 -28.05
C GLY A 206 -1.71 -25.20 -26.78
N ARG A 207 -1.02 -25.49 -25.67
CA ARG A 207 -1.63 -25.74 -24.36
C ARG A 207 -0.86 -25.05 -23.24
N VAL A 208 -1.53 -24.80 -22.13
CA VAL A 208 -0.89 -24.42 -20.87
C VAL A 208 -0.44 -25.66 -20.07
N LEU A 209 0.38 -25.44 -19.04
CA LEU A 209 0.74 -26.49 -18.08
C LEU A 209 -0.48 -26.89 -17.24
N ALA A 210 -0.58 -28.18 -16.92
CA ALA A 210 -1.64 -28.76 -16.12
C ALA A 210 -1.07 -29.70 -15.03
N ASP A 211 -1.94 -30.19 -14.13
CA ASP A 211 -1.55 -31.12 -13.04
C ASP A 211 -0.69 -32.33 -13.49
N PRO A 212 -0.93 -32.96 -14.65
CA PRO A 212 -0.08 -34.07 -15.11
C PRO A 212 1.36 -33.67 -15.45
N ASP A 213 1.61 -32.40 -15.81
CA ASP A 213 2.94 -31.90 -16.15
C ASP A 213 3.79 -31.63 -14.89
N ASP A 214 3.16 -31.39 -13.75
CA ASP A 214 3.83 -31.05 -12.48
C ASP A 214 3.86 -32.24 -11.52
N LYS A 215 4.52 -33.32 -11.94
CA LYS A 215 4.78 -34.50 -11.11
C LYS A 215 6.23 -34.53 -10.66
N GLN A 216 6.49 -35.12 -9.49
CA GLN A 216 7.85 -35.30 -9.02
C GLN A 216 8.68 -36.06 -10.06
N GLY A 217 9.81 -35.47 -10.48
CA GLY A 217 10.66 -36.05 -11.52
C GLY A 217 10.11 -35.93 -12.94
N CYS A 218 9.23 -34.95 -13.22
CA CYS A 218 8.59 -34.72 -14.53
C CYS A 218 9.54 -34.58 -15.73
N GLY A 219 10.85 -34.42 -15.52
CA GLY A 219 11.80 -34.12 -16.59
C GLY A 219 11.47 -32.76 -17.20
N ALA A 220 11.39 -32.69 -18.53
CA ALA A 220 11.12 -31.47 -19.28
C ALA A 220 9.74 -31.53 -19.97
N PRO A 221 8.62 -31.41 -19.24
CA PRO A 221 7.27 -31.59 -19.80
C PRO A 221 6.80 -30.40 -20.66
N GLY A 222 7.62 -29.35 -20.78
CA GLY A 222 7.40 -28.23 -21.69
C GLY A 222 7.49 -26.85 -21.02
N ALA A 223 7.66 -25.83 -21.85
CA ALA A 223 7.68 -24.43 -21.48
C ALA A 223 6.46 -23.71 -22.06
N VAL A 224 5.85 -22.83 -21.26
CA VAL A 224 4.77 -21.94 -21.72
C VAL A 224 5.31 -20.52 -21.77
N LEU A 225 5.14 -19.86 -22.90
CA LEU A 225 5.59 -18.47 -23.09
C LEU A 225 4.47 -17.49 -22.81
N THR A 226 4.79 -16.31 -22.29
CA THR A 226 3.82 -15.22 -22.32
C THR A 226 3.65 -14.68 -23.75
N HIS A 227 2.44 -14.21 -24.05
CA HIS A 227 2.14 -13.62 -25.36
C HIS A 227 3.12 -12.50 -25.74
N GLY A 228 3.48 -11.63 -24.79
CA GLY A 228 4.44 -10.53 -25.04
C GLY A 228 5.84 -11.02 -25.38
N PHE A 229 6.32 -12.07 -24.70
CA PHE A 229 7.62 -12.67 -24.99
C PHE A 229 7.61 -13.37 -26.36
N TRP A 230 6.56 -14.13 -26.66
CA TRP A 230 6.39 -14.76 -27.96
C TRP A 230 6.35 -13.75 -29.12
N GLN A 231 5.60 -12.64 -28.98
CA GLN A 231 5.59 -11.59 -30.00
C GLN A 231 6.97 -10.94 -30.20
N SER A 232 7.66 -10.59 -29.11
CA SER A 232 8.93 -9.90 -29.20
C SER A 232 10.09 -10.79 -29.68
N ARG A 233 10.13 -12.06 -29.27
CA ARG A 233 11.24 -12.98 -29.58
C ARG A 233 11.03 -13.80 -30.84
N TYR A 234 9.79 -14.20 -31.12
CA TYR A 234 9.43 -15.07 -32.24
C TYR A 234 8.58 -14.37 -33.29
N GLY A 235 8.36 -13.05 -33.17
CA GLY A 235 7.62 -12.25 -34.15
C GLY A 235 6.14 -12.62 -34.25
N GLY A 236 5.58 -13.30 -33.25
CA GLY A 236 4.21 -13.82 -33.32
C GLY A 236 4.07 -15.02 -34.27
N ASN A 237 5.15 -15.76 -34.55
CA ASN A 237 5.11 -16.94 -35.41
C ASN A 237 4.46 -18.15 -34.68
N PRO A 238 3.34 -18.71 -35.18
CA PRO A 238 2.70 -19.88 -34.57
C PRO A 238 3.59 -21.14 -34.54
N ALA A 239 4.55 -21.23 -35.47
CA ALA A 239 5.51 -22.33 -35.51
C ALA A 239 6.52 -22.32 -34.35
N ALA A 240 6.46 -21.34 -33.44
CA ALA A 240 7.22 -21.37 -32.19
C ALA A 240 6.76 -22.49 -31.25
N VAL A 241 5.48 -22.86 -31.26
CA VAL A 241 4.99 -24.02 -30.50
C VAL A 241 5.55 -25.30 -31.14
N GLY A 242 6.14 -26.18 -30.33
CA GLY A 242 6.90 -27.36 -30.75
C GLY A 242 8.39 -27.09 -31.01
N GLN A 243 8.84 -25.83 -31.00
CA GLN A 243 10.27 -25.51 -31.03
C GLN A 243 10.91 -25.61 -29.65
N THR A 244 12.23 -25.75 -29.64
CA THR A 244 13.02 -25.78 -28.41
C THR A 244 13.47 -24.38 -28.02
N ILE A 245 13.23 -24.00 -26.76
CA ILE A 245 13.87 -22.87 -26.10
C ILE A 245 14.99 -23.38 -25.20
N MET A 246 16.12 -22.66 -25.17
CA MET A 246 17.23 -22.97 -24.28
C MET A 246 17.14 -22.10 -23.03
N LEU A 247 17.10 -22.73 -21.87
CA LEU A 247 17.07 -22.08 -20.56
C LEU A 247 18.28 -22.57 -19.78
N ASP A 248 19.25 -21.70 -19.48
CA ASP A 248 20.54 -22.09 -18.88
C ASP A 248 21.18 -23.31 -19.58
N ASN A 249 21.22 -23.27 -20.91
CA ASN A 249 21.70 -24.37 -21.78
C ASN A 249 20.92 -25.69 -21.67
N ARG A 250 19.71 -25.68 -21.11
CA ARG A 250 18.81 -26.84 -21.06
C ARG A 250 17.67 -26.68 -22.07
N PRO A 251 17.42 -27.68 -22.93
CA PRO A 251 16.36 -27.61 -23.92
C PRO A 251 15.00 -27.88 -23.28
N PHE A 252 14.02 -27.03 -23.59
CA PHE A 252 12.61 -27.25 -23.29
C PHE A 252 11.78 -27.02 -24.56
N GLU A 253 10.86 -27.93 -24.85
CA GLU A 253 9.88 -27.73 -25.92
C GLU A 253 8.86 -26.66 -25.51
N ILE A 254 8.56 -25.73 -26.40
CA ILE A 254 7.50 -24.74 -26.20
C ILE A 254 6.17 -25.44 -26.45
N VAL A 255 5.40 -25.68 -25.39
CA VAL A 255 4.10 -26.38 -25.48
C VAL A 255 2.92 -25.44 -25.69
N GLY A 256 3.11 -24.14 -25.44
CA GLY A 256 2.09 -23.15 -25.74
C GLY A 256 2.46 -21.72 -25.39
N VAL A 257 1.53 -20.82 -25.70
CA VAL A 257 1.60 -19.38 -25.47
C VAL A 257 0.34 -18.94 -24.75
N THR A 258 0.46 -18.18 -23.67
CA THR A 258 -0.69 -17.67 -22.91
C THR A 258 -1.55 -16.71 -23.75
N SER A 259 -2.80 -16.50 -23.35
CA SER A 259 -3.65 -15.46 -23.94
C SER A 259 -3.02 -14.05 -23.85
N PRO A 260 -3.38 -13.12 -24.77
CA PRO A 260 -2.99 -11.73 -24.67
C PRO A 260 -3.52 -11.09 -23.39
N GLY A 261 -2.73 -10.20 -22.80
CA GLY A 261 -3.11 -9.49 -21.59
C GLY A 261 -2.74 -10.23 -20.30
N PHE A 262 -2.40 -11.52 -20.33
CA PHE A 262 -1.83 -12.18 -19.14
C PHE A 262 -0.33 -11.91 -19.01
N TYR A 263 0.07 -11.39 -17.86
CA TYR A 263 1.47 -11.04 -17.56
C TYR A 263 2.00 -11.73 -16.28
N GLY A 264 1.20 -12.56 -15.62
CA GLY A 264 1.50 -13.11 -14.29
C GLY A 264 0.64 -12.50 -13.19
N VAL A 265 0.90 -12.93 -11.96
CA VAL A 265 0.08 -12.62 -10.78
C VAL A 265 0.70 -11.49 -9.92
N GLU A 266 1.86 -10.96 -10.31
CA GLU A 266 2.54 -9.86 -9.61
C GLU A 266 2.34 -8.54 -10.35
N VAL A 267 1.60 -7.63 -9.73
CA VAL A 267 1.39 -6.29 -10.28
C VAL A 267 2.72 -5.57 -10.52
N GLY A 268 2.89 -5.03 -11.74
CA GLY A 268 4.09 -4.31 -12.15
C GLY A 268 5.27 -5.21 -12.53
N ARG A 269 5.09 -6.55 -12.57
CA ARG A 269 6.09 -7.50 -13.05
C ARG A 269 5.48 -8.43 -14.09
N THR A 270 6.35 -8.89 -14.98
CA THR A 270 5.97 -9.84 -16.03
C THR A 270 6.95 -11.01 -16.00
N PHE A 271 6.53 -12.16 -16.51
CA PHE A 271 7.43 -13.26 -16.77
C PHE A 271 7.46 -13.55 -18.28
N ASP A 272 8.54 -14.16 -18.75
CA ASP A 272 8.73 -14.52 -20.15
C ASP A 272 8.36 -15.99 -20.37
N VAL A 273 8.80 -16.86 -19.44
CA VAL A 273 8.67 -18.32 -19.55
C VAL A 273 8.18 -18.92 -18.24
N ALA A 274 7.19 -19.82 -18.33
CA ALA A 274 6.72 -20.65 -17.23
C ALA A 274 7.16 -22.11 -17.44
N LEU A 275 7.74 -22.69 -16.38
CA LEU A 275 8.04 -24.12 -16.27
C LEU A 275 7.26 -24.72 -15.09
N PRO A 276 6.96 -26.02 -15.09
CA PRO A 276 6.35 -26.65 -13.93
C PRO A 276 7.29 -26.62 -12.74
N LEU A 277 6.74 -26.64 -11.53
CA LEU A 277 7.49 -26.56 -10.28
C LEU A 277 8.51 -27.69 -10.15
N CYS A 278 8.14 -28.90 -10.56
CA CYS A 278 9.03 -30.07 -10.58
C CYS A 278 10.34 -29.87 -11.38
N ALA A 279 10.36 -28.96 -12.38
CA ALA A 279 11.55 -28.68 -13.20
C ALA A 279 12.62 -27.89 -12.43
N GLU A 280 12.29 -27.27 -11.29
CA GLU A 280 13.24 -26.52 -10.46
C GLU A 280 14.46 -27.37 -10.05
N ALA A 281 14.21 -28.64 -9.75
CA ALA A 281 15.24 -29.60 -9.39
C ALA A 281 16.27 -29.83 -10.51
N MET A 282 15.89 -29.67 -11.78
CA MET A 282 16.81 -29.84 -12.91
C MET A 282 17.84 -28.72 -12.99
N PHE A 283 17.46 -27.50 -12.63
CA PHE A 283 18.37 -26.35 -12.68
C PHE A 283 19.26 -26.30 -11.45
N ARG A 284 18.72 -26.63 -10.28
CA ARG A 284 19.42 -26.45 -9.01
C ARG A 284 20.10 -27.69 -8.46
N GLY A 285 19.73 -28.88 -8.95
CA GLY A 285 20.30 -30.15 -8.51
C GLY A 285 20.26 -30.30 -6.99
N ALA A 286 21.42 -30.47 -6.36
CA ALA A 286 21.54 -30.59 -4.90
C ALA A 286 21.07 -29.34 -4.11
N GLN A 287 20.95 -28.19 -4.77
CA GLN A 287 20.46 -26.94 -4.18
C GLN A 287 18.95 -26.71 -4.42
N SER A 288 18.24 -27.71 -4.96
CA SER A 288 16.80 -27.64 -5.19
C SER A 288 16.01 -27.45 -3.91
N GLY A 289 14.95 -26.65 -3.99
CA GLY A 289 13.98 -26.50 -2.91
C GLY A 289 12.86 -27.55 -2.92
N VAL A 290 12.73 -28.33 -4.00
CA VAL A 290 11.71 -29.37 -4.13
C VAL A 290 11.97 -30.48 -3.11
N GLY A 291 10.98 -30.82 -2.28
CA GLY A 291 11.10 -31.80 -1.20
C GLY A 291 11.94 -31.33 0.00
N LYS A 292 12.36 -30.05 0.05
CA LYS A 292 13.19 -29.50 1.13
C LYS A 292 12.39 -28.51 1.99
N GLY A 293 12.25 -28.83 3.28
CA GLY A 293 11.51 -28.00 4.23
C GLY A 293 12.25 -26.73 4.65
N ASP A 294 13.57 -26.72 4.52
CA ASP A 294 14.48 -25.62 4.89
C ASP A 294 14.77 -24.65 3.73
N VAL A 295 14.16 -24.87 2.56
CA VAL A 295 14.31 -24.01 1.39
C VAL A 295 13.00 -23.31 1.08
N TRP A 296 13.02 -21.99 1.20
CA TRP A 296 11.87 -21.12 1.00
C TRP A 296 11.99 -20.43 -0.35
N PHE A 297 11.03 -20.67 -1.23
CA PHE A 297 11.07 -20.13 -2.60
C PHE A 297 9.70 -19.94 -3.24
N LEU A 298 8.64 -20.42 -2.58
CA LEU A 298 7.28 -20.39 -3.09
C LEU A 298 6.44 -19.31 -2.42
N ASP A 299 5.47 -18.83 -3.18
CA ASP A 299 4.32 -18.08 -2.73
C ASP A 299 3.06 -18.87 -3.13
N ILE A 300 1.94 -18.64 -2.45
CA ILE A 300 0.71 -19.43 -2.62
C ILE A 300 -0.47 -18.48 -2.80
N MET A 301 -1.29 -18.77 -3.80
CA MET A 301 -2.58 -18.10 -3.99
C MET A 301 -3.67 -19.13 -4.23
N GLY A 302 -4.88 -18.79 -3.81
CA GLY A 302 -6.06 -19.63 -3.99
C GLY A 302 -7.28 -18.81 -4.37
N ARG A 303 -8.21 -19.46 -5.07
CA ARG A 303 -9.54 -18.94 -5.34
C ARG A 303 -10.47 -19.37 -4.22
N LEU A 304 -11.09 -18.42 -3.54
CA LEU A 304 -12.06 -18.72 -2.48
C LEU A 304 -13.20 -19.57 -3.01
N ALA A 305 -13.60 -20.59 -2.23
CA ALA A 305 -14.75 -21.39 -2.55
C ALA A 305 -16.04 -20.55 -2.50
N PRO A 306 -17.07 -20.88 -3.29
CA PRO A 306 -18.33 -20.15 -3.31
C PRO A 306 -18.92 -19.99 -1.90
N GLY A 307 -19.19 -18.74 -1.49
CA GLY A 307 -19.76 -18.42 -0.18
C GLY A 307 -18.77 -18.35 0.99
N VAL A 308 -17.47 -18.51 0.75
CA VAL A 308 -16.42 -18.26 1.75
C VAL A 308 -15.98 -16.79 1.65
N THR A 309 -16.09 -16.06 2.76
CA THR A 309 -15.59 -14.68 2.88
C THR A 309 -14.14 -14.69 3.33
N LEU A 310 -13.41 -13.59 3.09
CA LEU A 310 -12.03 -13.43 3.56
C LEU A 310 -11.94 -13.60 5.08
N ASP A 311 -12.84 -12.96 5.85
CA ASP A 311 -12.88 -13.08 7.31
C ASP A 311 -13.04 -14.54 7.78
N ARG A 312 -13.76 -15.36 7.03
CA ARG A 312 -13.93 -16.80 7.33
C ARG A 312 -12.73 -17.64 6.91
N ALA A 313 -11.96 -17.19 5.94
CA ALA A 313 -10.72 -17.83 5.51
C ALA A 313 -9.54 -17.49 6.44
N GLU A 314 -9.60 -16.36 7.15
CA GLU A 314 -8.59 -15.92 8.14
C GLU A 314 -8.82 -16.48 9.55
N ALA A 315 -10.04 -16.96 9.86
CA ALA A 315 -10.44 -17.48 11.18
C ALA A 315 -10.01 -18.94 11.42
#